data_AF-A0A8B2NN39-F1
#
_entry.id   AF-A0A8B2NN39-F1
#
_cell.length_a   1.000
_cell.length_b   1.000
_cell.length_c   1.000
_cell.angle_alpha   90.00
_cell.angle_beta   90.00
_cell.angle_gamma   90.00
#
_symmetry.space_group_name_H-M   'P 1'
#
loop_
_entity.id
_entity.type
_entity.pdbx_description
1 polymer ?
#
loop_
_entity_poly.entity_id
_entity_poly.type
_entity_poly.pdbx_seq_one_letter_code
_entity_poly.pdbx_strand_id
1 'polypeptide(L)'
;MIILGAALLSGATDAAAEVVNVECVFDMRRDADGTKSDRMELHYKLDKTTGRAILEGNAGLSDVVLHMGTEGFSFIEVTESGAVMTTTVVISTGRAVHSRNTVIVRELVESQYLGRCSW
;
A
#
# COMPACT_ATOMS: atom_id res chain seq x y z
N MET A 1 -63.08 3.41 -1.89
CA MET A 1 -61.98 2.46 -1.63
C MET A 1 -60.68 3.24 -1.74
N ILE A 2 -60.08 3.58 -0.61
CA ILE A 2 -58.90 4.45 -0.52
C ILE A 2 -57.67 3.54 -0.48
N ILE A 3 -56.77 3.63 -1.46
CA ILE A 3 -55.47 2.97 -1.41
C ILE A 3 -54.43 4.07 -1.22
N LEU A 4 -53.97 4.24 0.03
CA LEU A 4 -52.81 5.04 0.38
C LEU A 4 -51.55 4.27 -0.06
N GLY A 5 -50.89 4.71 -1.12
CA GLY A 5 -49.57 4.21 -1.50
C GLY A 5 -48.48 4.96 -0.73
N ALA A 6 -47.93 4.33 0.31
CA ALA A 6 -46.77 4.88 1.03
C ALA A 6 -45.49 4.59 0.22
N ALA A 7 -44.92 5.62 -0.40
CA ALA A 7 -43.61 5.54 -1.02
C ALA A 7 -42.52 5.57 0.06
N LEU A 8 -41.86 4.44 0.30
CA LEU A 8 -40.66 4.35 1.12
C LEU A 8 -39.50 4.99 0.36
N LEU A 9 -39.15 6.22 0.73
CA LEU A 9 -37.89 6.86 0.34
C LEU A 9 -36.75 6.21 1.12
N SER A 10 -36.11 5.23 0.50
CA SER A 10 -34.84 4.68 0.98
C SER A 10 -33.77 5.76 0.85
N GLY A 11 -33.47 6.47 1.95
CA GLY A 11 -32.34 7.37 2.02
C GLY A 11 -31.05 6.58 1.87
N ALA A 12 -30.37 6.71 0.74
CA ALA A 12 -28.99 6.25 0.60
C ALA A 12 -28.12 7.15 1.49
N THR A 13 -27.65 6.62 2.60
CA THR A 13 -26.58 7.27 3.37
C THR A 13 -25.29 7.11 2.56
N ASP A 14 -24.78 8.21 2.02
CA ASP A 14 -23.41 8.26 1.50
C ASP A 14 -22.45 7.93 2.66
N ALA A 15 -21.99 6.69 2.70
CA ALA A 15 -20.82 6.35 3.49
C ALA A 15 -19.63 6.99 2.78
N ALA A 16 -19.23 8.18 3.21
CA ALA A 16 -18.01 8.80 2.75
C ALA A 16 -16.86 7.83 3.08
N ALA A 17 -16.30 7.18 2.06
CA ALA A 17 -15.21 6.24 2.23
C ALA A 17 -14.02 6.98 2.86
N GLU A 18 -13.65 6.59 4.08
CA GLU A 18 -12.53 7.21 4.79
C GLU A 18 -11.22 6.65 4.20
N VAL A 19 -10.60 7.42 3.31
CA VAL A 19 -9.32 7.04 2.68
C VAL A 19 -8.16 7.67 3.43
N VAL A 20 -7.18 6.85 3.80
CA VAL A 20 -5.87 7.30 4.30
C VAL A 20 -4.83 7.14 3.21
N ASN A 21 -4.07 8.21 2.96
CA ASN A 21 -2.94 8.17 2.05
C ASN A 21 -1.67 7.95 2.87
N VAL A 22 -0.83 6.99 2.48
CA VAL A 22 0.50 6.79 3.06
C VAL A 22 1.52 7.04 1.98
N GLU A 23 2.28 8.12 2.12
CA GLU A 23 3.31 8.54 1.16
C GLU A 23 4.67 8.13 1.69
N CYS A 24 5.43 7.37 0.91
CA CYS A 24 6.75 6.88 1.28
C CYS A 24 7.82 7.41 0.33
N VAL A 25 8.89 7.98 0.89
CA VAL A 25 10.07 8.45 0.17
C VAL A 25 11.27 7.64 0.65
N PHE A 26 11.95 7.00 -0.29
CA PHE A 26 13.18 6.24 -0.07
C PHE A 26 14.31 6.90 -0.85
N ASP A 27 15.41 7.24 -0.19
CA ASP A 27 16.55 7.93 -0.83
C ASP A 27 17.79 7.03 -0.98
N MET A 28 17.71 5.81 -0.43
CA MET A 28 18.79 4.83 -0.46
C MET A 28 18.27 3.48 -0.92
N ARG A 29 19.04 2.82 -1.78
CA ARG A 29 18.83 1.44 -2.20
C ARG A 29 20.04 0.59 -1.83
N ARG A 30 19.79 -0.63 -1.38
CA ARG A 30 20.79 -1.68 -1.17
C ARG A 30 20.47 -2.91 -2.00
N ASP A 31 21.47 -3.42 -2.68
CA ASP A 31 21.41 -4.64 -3.51
C ASP A 31 22.75 -5.39 -3.44
N ALA A 32 22.93 -6.39 -4.30
CA ALA A 32 24.17 -7.14 -4.43
C ALA A 32 25.40 -6.27 -4.79
N ASP A 33 25.19 -5.10 -5.42
CA ASP A 33 26.25 -4.16 -5.77
C ASP A 33 26.61 -3.19 -4.62
N GLY A 34 25.90 -3.26 -3.49
CA GLY A 34 26.12 -2.42 -2.32
C GLY A 34 25.04 -1.36 -2.12
N THR A 35 25.42 -0.23 -1.52
CA THR A 35 24.48 0.87 -1.21
C THR A 35 24.65 2.00 -2.23
N LYS A 36 23.54 2.45 -2.83
CA LYS A 36 23.51 3.57 -3.77
C LYS A 36 22.43 4.57 -3.34
N SER A 37 22.65 5.85 -3.62
CA SER A 37 21.57 6.84 -3.55
C SER A 37 20.67 6.63 -4.76
N ASP A 38 19.40 6.37 -4.50
CA ASP A 38 18.41 6.02 -5.52
C ASP A 38 17.04 6.37 -4.95
N ARG A 39 16.40 7.39 -5.55
CA ARG A 39 15.16 7.95 -5.02
C ARG A 39 13.97 7.19 -5.58
N MET A 40 13.13 6.68 -4.69
CA MET A 40 11.88 6.00 -5.03
C MET A 40 10.76 6.55 -4.16
N GLU A 41 9.62 6.80 -4.79
CA GLU A 41 8.41 7.28 -4.14
C GLU A 41 7.29 6.25 -4.36
N LEU A 42 6.60 5.88 -3.28
CA LEU A 42 5.48 4.94 -3.30
C LEU A 42 4.30 5.56 -2.55
N HIS A 43 3.13 5.56 -3.17
CA HIS A 43 1.92 6.13 -2.59
C HIS A 43 0.90 5.03 -2.34
N TYR A 44 0.51 4.81 -1.09
CA TYR A 44 -0.52 3.84 -0.74
C TYR A 44 -1.82 4.56 -0.44
N LYS A 45 -2.94 3.98 -0.85
CA LYS A 45 -4.29 4.44 -0.47
C LYS A 45 -5.00 3.31 0.25
N LEU A 46 -5.39 3.56 1.50
CA LEU A 46 -6.13 2.64 2.35
C LEU A 46 -7.57 3.13 2.48
N ASP A 47 -8.52 2.32 2.04
CA ASP A 47 -9.92 2.51 2.37
C ASP A 47 -10.21 1.84 3.73
N LYS A 48 -10.42 2.64 4.77
CA LYS A 48 -10.73 2.14 6.11
C LYS A 48 -12.10 1.47 6.21
N THR A 49 -12.99 1.72 5.27
CA THR A 49 -14.34 1.15 5.24
C THR A 49 -14.28 -0.32 4.83
N THR A 50 -13.48 -0.62 3.80
CA THR A 50 -13.38 -1.95 3.21
C THR A 50 -12.13 -2.71 3.64
N GLY A 51 -11.15 -2.02 4.22
CA GLY A 51 -9.82 -2.57 4.52
C GLY A 51 -8.96 -2.79 3.27
N ARG A 52 -9.43 -2.36 2.09
CA ARG A 52 -8.68 -2.47 0.84
C ARG A 52 -7.54 -1.45 0.82
N ALA A 53 -6.37 -1.89 0.38
CA ALA A 53 -5.23 -1.02 0.14
C ALA A 53 -4.72 -1.19 -1.28
N ILE A 54 -4.35 -0.08 -1.92
CA ILE A 54 -3.70 -0.07 -3.22
C ILE A 54 -2.37 0.66 -3.13
N LEU A 55 -1.39 0.21 -3.89
CA LEU A 55 -0.15 0.91 -4.17
C LEU A 55 -0.29 1.62 -5.53
N GLU A 56 0.04 2.91 -5.55
CA GLU A 56 0.25 3.72 -6.73
C GLU A 56 1.76 3.96 -6.86
N GLY A 57 2.37 3.19 -7.77
CA GLY A 57 3.79 3.27 -8.10
C GLY A 57 4.01 3.76 -9.53
N ASN A 58 5.28 3.86 -9.92
CA ASN A 58 5.68 4.21 -11.29
C ASN A 58 5.16 3.22 -12.35
N ALA A 59 4.92 1.96 -11.97
CA ALA A 59 4.41 0.91 -12.84
C ALA A 59 2.87 0.86 -12.90
N GLY A 60 2.17 1.76 -12.22
CA GLY A 60 0.71 1.81 -12.16
C GLY A 60 0.15 1.45 -10.78
N LEU A 61 -1.08 0.93 -10.78
CA LEU A 61 -1.82 0.55 -9.58
C LEU A 61 -1.66 -0.94 -9.29
N SER A 62 -1.49 -1.29 -8.02
CA SER A 62 -1.37 -2.68 -7.55
C SER A 62 -2.17 -2.86 -6.27
N ASP A 63 -2.96 -3.94 -6.17
CA ASP A 63 -3.66 -4.29 -4.92
C ASP A 63 -2.62 -4.80 -3.90
N VAL A 64 -2.71 -4.30 -2.66
CA VAL A 64 -1.83 -4.73 -1.57
C VAL A 64 -2.61 -5.12 -0.33
N VAL A 65 -2.06 -6.04 0.45
CA VAL A 65 -2.60 -6.43 1.75
C VAL A 65 -1.95 -5.58 2.83
N LEU A 66 -2.78 -4.94 3.66
CA LEU A 66 -2.29 -4.27 4.87
C LEU A 66 -2.26 -5.25 6.04
N HIS A 67 -1.09 -5.39 6.66
CA HIS A 67 -0.91 -6.11 7.91
C HIS A 67 -0.54 -5.12 9.03
N MET A 68 -1.48 -4.91 9.95
CA MET A 68 -1.31 -3.98 11.08
C MET A 68 -0.76 -4.70 12.32
N GLY A 69 0.29 -4.14 12.91
CA GLY A 69 0.80 -4.51 14.24
C GLY A 69 0.70 -3.34 15.22
N THR A 70 1.25 -3.51 16.42
CA THR A 70 1.23 -2.50 17.49
C THR A 70 2.30 -1.42 17.34
N GLU A 71 3.47 -1.78 16.81
CA GLU A 71 4.63 -0.87 16.66
C GLU A 71 4.89 -0.44 15.22
N GLY A 72 4.34 -1.20 14.27
CA GLY A 72 4.55 -1.05 12.85
C GLY A 72 3.43 -1.69 12.05
N PHE A 73 3.41 -1.39 10.76
CA PHE A 73 2.52 -2.05 9.80
C PHE A 73 3.29 -2.39 8.52
N SER A 74 2.75 -3.31 7.74
CA SER A 74 3.32 -3.69 6.45
C SER A 74 2.29 -3.70 5.35
N PHE A 75 2.65 -3.18 4.18
CA PHE A 75 1.97 -3.46 2.91
C PHE A 75 2.64 -4.67 2.25
N ILE A 76 1.83 -5.60 1.74
CA ILE A 76 2.29 -6.82 1.07
C ILE A 76 1.71 -6.80 -0.35
N GLU A 77 2.60 -6.75 -1.33
CA GLU A 77 2.27 -6.86 -2.75
C GLU A 77 2.65 -8.26 -3.24
N VAL A 78 1.75 -8.93 -3.95
CA VAL A 78 2.03 -10.20 -4.62
C VAL A 78 2.11 -9.93 -6.12
N THR A 79 3.27 -10.13 -6.72
CA THR A 79 3.49 -9.90 -8.14
C THR A 79 2.89 -11.01 -9.00
N GLU A 80 2.76 -10.78 -10.31
CA GLU A 80 2.33 -11.80 -11.28
C GLU A 80 3.21 -13.06 -11.28
N SER A 81 4.49 -12.91 -10.95
CA SER A 81 5.42 -14.05 -10.82
C SER A 81 5.25 -14.84 -9.52
N GLY A 82 4.32 -14.45 -8.66
CA GLY A 82 4.09 -15.04 -7.34
C GLY A 82 5.11 -14.61 -6.27
N ALA A 83 5.98 -13.66 -6.60
CA ALA A 83 6.93 -13.12 -5.66
C ALA A 83 6.26 -12.08 -4.74
N VAL A 84 6.80 -11.90 -3.54
CA VAL A 84 6.20 -11.01 -2.54
C VAL A 84 7.13 -9.83 -2.29
N MET A 85 6.59 -8.61 -2.43
CA MET A 85 7.25 -7.38 -2.04
C MET A 85 6.57 -6.81 -0.80
N THR A 86 7.33 -6.14 0.05
CA THR A 86 6.80 -5.62 1.31
C THR A 86 7.31 -4.23 1.61
N THR A 87 6.43 -3.37 2.10
CA THR A 87 6.83 -2.10 2.73
C THR A 87 6.47 -2.15 4.20
N THR A 88 7.47 -2.20 5.07
CA THR A 88 7.27 -2.17 6.52
C THR A 88 7.58 -0.79 7.06
N VAL A 89 6.71 -0.26 7.90
CA VAL A 89 6.78 1.10 8.46
C VAL A 89 6.69 1.03 9.97
N VAL A 90 7.58 1.75 10.67
CA VAL A 90 7.52 1.98 12.12
C VAL A 90 6.57 3.14 12.41
N ILE A 91 5.48 2.90 13.13
CA ILE A 91 4.40 3.89 13.36
C ILE A 91 4.91 5.15 14.05
N SER A 92 5.78 5.01 15.06
CA SER A 92 6.21 6.16 15.87
C SER A 92 7.18 7.10 15.15
N THR A 93 7.84 6.63 14.08
CA THR A 93 8.91 7.40 13.42
C THR A 93 8.70 7.57 11.92
N GLY A 94 7.78 6.82 11.33
CA GLY A 94 7.64 6.69 9.88
C GLY A 94 8.83 6.01 9.20
N ARG A 95 9.88 5.56 9.93
CA ARG A 95 11.01 4.86 9.30
C ARG A 95 10.49 3.62 8.58
N ALA A 96 10.93 3.43 7.34
CA ALA A 96 10.40 2.39 6.48
C ALA A 96 11.51 1.68 5.70
N VAL A 97 11.22 0.42 5.37
CA VAL A 97 11.97 -0.38 4.40
C VAL A 97 10.98 -0.93 3.38
N HIS A 98 11.28 -0.73 2.08
CA HIS A 98 10.60 -1.41 0.99
C HIS A 98 11.52 -2.48 0.40
N SER A 99 11.11 -3.73 0.56
CA SER A 99 11.82 -4.93 0.10
C SER A 99 11.23 -5.39 -1.23
N ARG A 100 12.03 -5.32 -2.30
CA ARG A 100 11.69 -5.89 -3.60
C ARG A 100 12.32 -7.26 -3.71
N ASN A 101 11.49 -8.28 -3.84
CA ASN A 101 11.91 -9.63 -4.19
C ASN A 101 11.39 -9.92 -5.60
N THR A 102 12.00 -9.35 -6.64
CA THR A 102 11.48 -9.49 -8.01
C THR A 102 12.02 -10.77 -8.63
N VAL A 103 11.18 -11.52 -9.34
CA VAL A 103 11.64 -12.64 -10.18
C VAL A 103 11.49 -12.25 -11.65
N ILE A 104 12.60 -12.15 -12.37
CA ILE A 104 12.67 -11.77 -13.79
C ILE A 104 13.40 -12.87 -14.54
N VAL A 105 12.76 -13.49 -15.54
CA VAL A 105 13.38 -14.55 -16.37
C VAL A 105 14.00 -15.67 -15.52
N ARG A 106 13.31 -16.08 -14.43
CA ARG A 106 13.74 -17.08 -13.44
C ARG A 106 14.96 -16.70 -12.58
N GLU A 107 15.42 -15.46 -12.66
CA GLU A 107 16.45 -14.92 -11.78
C GLU A 107 15.82 -14.07 -10.69
N LEU A 108 16.39 -14.12 -9.48
CA LEU A 108 16.04 -13.23 -8.38
C LEU A 108 16.76 -11.89 -8.58
N VAL A 109 15.99 -10.81 -8.54
CA VAL A 109 16.49 -9.43 -8.55
C VAL A 109 15.97 -8.75 -7.30
N GLU A 110 16.76 -8.84 -6.23
CA GLU A 110 16.44 -8.31 -4.91
C GLU A 110 16.99 -6.89 -4.69
N SER A 111 16.25 -6.08 -3.94
CA SER A 111 16.74 -4.80 -3.44
C SER A 111 15.96 -4.34 -2.21
N GLN A 112 16.63 -3.58 -1.35
CA GLN A 112 16.06 -2.96 -0.15
C GLN A 112 16.15 -1.44 -0.26
N TYR A 113 15.01 -0.78 -0.21
CA TYR A 113 14.92 0.68 -0.20
C TYR A 113 14.69 1.17 1.22
N LEU A 114 15.50 2.13 1.67
CA LEU A 114 15.44 2.66 3.03
C LEU A 114 14.99 4.11 3.01
N GLY A 115 14.01 4.44 3.86
CA GLY A 115 13.31 5.70 3.76
C GLY A 115 12.38 5.99 4.93
N ARG A 116 11.39 6.84 4.66
CA ARG A 116 10.33 7.21 5.59
C ARG A 116 8.99 7.34 4.89
N CYS A 117 7.92 7.11 5.65
CA CYS A 117 6.56 7.35 5.24
C CYS A 117 5.86 8.37 6.14
N SER A 118 4.86 9.05 5.57
CA SER A 118 3.93 9.97 6.24
C SER A 118 2.49 9.64 5.85
N TRP A 119 1.54 9.94 6.73
CA TRP A 119 0.11 9.67 6.54
C TRP A 119 -0.75 10.73 7.24
#